data_AF-A0A954HQ64-F1
#
_entry.id   AF-A0A954HQ64-F1
#
_cell.length_a   1.000
_cell.length_b   1.000
_cell.length_c   1.000
_cell.angle_alpha   90.00
_cell.angle_beta   90.00
_cell.angle_gamma   90.00
#
_symmetry.space_group_name_H-M   'P 1'
#
loop_
_entity.id
_entity.type
_entity.pdbx_description
1 polymer ?
#
loop_
_entity_poly.entity_id
_entity_poly.type
_entity_poly.pdbx_seq_one_letter_code
_entity_poly.pdbx_strand_id
1 'polypeptide(L)'
;MTEINATESGKRHIEIVSNEMVEILGRMTPTERLAMAHGMWQENHQRIHDLICAANPGLTAEQVNREVCRQLPGADFPEGY
;
A
#
# COMPACT_ATOMS: atom_id res chain seq x y z
N MET A 1 11.30 23.09 -28.34
CA MET A 1 9.85 22.78 -28.43
C MET A 1 9.75 21.30 -28.07
N THR A 2 9.43 21.00 -26.81
CA THR A 2 9.49 19.64 -26.27
C THR A 2 8.07 19.17 -26.05
N GLU A 3 7.59 18.28 -26.90
CA GLU A 3 6.32 17.58 -26.70
C GLU A 3 6.53 16.46 -25.67
N ILE A 4 5.78 16.53 -24.57
CA ILE A 4 5.74 15.50 -23.54
C ILE A 4 4.61 14.55 -23.92
N ASN A 5 4.96 13.38 -24.45
CA ASN A 5 4.03 12.28 -24.61
C ASN A 5 3.75 11.65 -23.25
N ALA A 6 2.53 11.87 -22.74
CA ALA A 6 1.96 11.14 -21.63
C ALA A 6 1.60 9.73 -22.08
N THR A 7 2.31 8.70 -21.59
CA THR A 7 1.79 7.38 -21.17
C THR A 7 2.95 6.39 -20.95
N GLU A 8 3.43 6.26 -19.72
CA GLU A 8 4.18 5.07 -19.28
C GLU A 8 3.59 4.54 -17.98
N SER A 9 2.44 3.88 -18.11
CA SER A 9 2.00 2.87 -17.14
C SER A 9 2.93 1.67 -17.30
N GLY A 10 3.75 1.38 -16.29
CA GLY A 10 4.58 0.16 -16.29
C GLY A 10 6.04 0.27 -15.84
N LYS A 11 6.45 1.29 -15.08
CA LYS A 11 7.77 1.26 -14.43
C LYS A 11 7.73 0.29 -13.25
N ARG A 12 8.29 -0.91 -13.43
CA ARG A 12 8.59 -1.84 -12.33
C ARG A 12 9.53 -1.12 -11.36
N HIS A 13 9.00 -0.68 -10.23
CA HIS A 13 9.79 -0.13 -9.14
C HIS A 13 10.50 -1.30 -8.45
N ILE A 14 11.81 -1.42 -8.66
CA ILE A 14 12.62 -2.41 -7.95
C ILE A 14 13.14 -1.71 -6.70
N GLU A 15 12.56 -2.03 -5.55
CA GLU A 15 13.12 -1.61 -4.26
C GLU A 15 14.37 -2.44 -3.97
N ILE A 16 15.54 -1.78 -3.97
CA ILE A 16 16.80 -2.40 -3.57
C ILE A 16 16.88 -2.32 -2.05
N VAL A 17 16.68 -3.46 -1.39
CA VAL A 17 16.86 -3.59 0.05
C VAL A 17 18.36 -3.60 0.36
N SER A 18 18.80 -2.80 1.33
CA SER A 18 20.21 -2.80 1.75
C SER A 18 20.59 -4.14 2.38
N ASN A 19 21.87 -4.53 2.31
CA ASN A 19 22.35 -5.76 2.94
C ASN A 19 22.03 -5.81 4.45
N GLU A 20 22.08 -4.66 5.13
CA GLU A 20 21.71 -4.52 6.54
C GLU A 20 20.23 -4.87 6.77
N MET A 21 19.33 -4.39 5.91
CA MET A 21 17.92 -4.73 5.99
C MET A 21 17.65 -6.20 5.66
N VAL A 22 18.41 -6.81 4.74
CA VAL A 22 18.33 -8.26 4.49
C VAL A 22 18.73 -9.06 5.73
N GLU A 23 19.78 -8.65 6.44
CA GLU A 23 20.20 -9.30 7.69
C GLU A 23 19.14 -9.15 8.79
N ILE A 24 18.57 -7.96 8.95
CA ILE A 24 17.52 -7.69 9.94
C ILE A 24 16.29 -8.56 9.65
N LEU A 25 15.80 -8.55 8.41
CA LEU A 25 14.66 -9.36 8.00
C LEU A 25 14.97 -10.85 8.14
N GLY A 26 16.19 -11.27 7.81
CA GLY A 26 16.68 -12.64 7.96
C GLY A 26 16.62 -13.18 9.40
N ARG A 27 16.76 -12.31 10.40
CA ARG A 27 16.69 -12.66 11.83
C ARG A 27 15.27 -12.70 12.39
N MET A 28 14.28 -12.15 11.69
CA MET A 28 12.89 -12.14 12.15
C MET A 28 12.24 -13.52 12.02
N THR A 29 11.58 -13.94 13.10
CA THR A 29 10.68 -15.09 13.12
C THR A 29 9.47 -14.86 12.21
N PRO A 30 8.77 -15.92 11.78
CA PRO A 30 7.53 -15.79 11.02
C PRO A 30 6.49 -14.90 11.71
N THR A 31 6.35 -15.00 13.03
CA THR A 31 5.42 -14.19 13.82
C THR A 31 5.78 -12.71 13.80
N GLU A 32 7.07 -12.37 13.94
CA GLU A 32 7.53 -10.97 13.87
C GLU A 32 7.33 -10.37 12.48
N ARG A 33 7.56 -11.17 11.43
CA ARG A 33 7.30 -10.73 10.05
C ARG A 33 5.81 -10.46 9.82
N LEU A 34 4.92 -11.31 10.34
CA LEU A 34 3.48 -11.10 10.28
C LEU A 34 3.05 -9.86 11.08
N ALA A 35 3.59 -9.66 12.28
CA ALA A 35 3.31 -8.48 13.09
C ALA A 35 3.75 -7.19 12.38
N MET A 36 4.92 -7.20 11.75
CA MET A 36 5.41 -6.08 10.94
C MET A 36 4.50 -5.81 9.73
N ALA A 37 4.16 -6.84 8.96
CA ALA A 37 3.27 -6.72 7.81
C ALA A 37 1.89 -6.18 8.22
N HIS A 38 1.34 -6.67 9.33
CA HIS A 38 0.08 -6.19 9.88
C HIS A 38 0.17 -4.72 10.32
N GLY A 39 1.26 -4.31 10.97
CA GLY A 39 1.50 -2.91 11.33
C GLY A 39 1.55 -2.00 10.10
N MET A 40 2.28 -2.42 9.06
CA MET A 40 2.34 -1.70 7.78
C MET A 40 0.96 -1.60 7.11
N TRP A 41 0.16 -2.66 7.17
CA TRP A 41 -1.20 -2.65 6.64
C TRP A 41 -2.08 -1.63 7.36
N GLN A 42 -2.08 -1.62 8.69
CA GLN A 42 -2.87 -0.70 9.49
C GLN A 42 -2.46 0.76 9.24
N GLU A 43 -1.16 1.04 9.18
CA GLU A 43 -0.66 2.40 8.88
C GLU A 43 -1.11 2.87 7.50
N ASN A 44 -0.95 2.03 6.47
CA ASN A 44 -1.37 2.36 5.11
C ASN A 44 -2.89 2.56 5.02
N HIS A 45 -3.69 1.70 5.66
CA HIS A 45 -5.14 1.87 5.74
C HIS A 45 -5.51 3.24 6.33
N GLN A 46 -4.92 3.59 7.49
CA GLN A 46 -5.19 4.87 8.14
C GLN A 46 -4.76 6.04 7.26
N ARG A 47 -3.60 5.96 6.63
CA ARG A 47 -3.09 7.01 5.74
C ARG A 47 -3.99 7.26 4.55
N ILE A 48 -4.45 6.19 3.90
CA ILE A 48 -5.37 6.27 2.76
C ILE A 48 -6.72 6.86 3.21
N HIS A 49 -7.24 6.41 4.35
CA HIS A 49 -8.44 6.97 4.95
C HIS A 49 -8.32 8.48 5.14
N ASP A 50 -7.25 8.94 5.79
CA ASP A 50 -7.03 10.36 6.07
C ASP A 50 -6.91 11.19 4.79
N LEU A 51 -6.23 10.67 3.77
CA LEU A 51 -6.13 11.30 2.46
C LEU A 51 -7.49 11.43 1.77
N ILE A 52 -8.33 10.40 1.82
CA ILE A 52 -9.67 10.41 1.22
C ILE A 52 -10.56 11.42 1.95
N CYS A 53 -10.57 11.40 3.28
CA CYS A 53 -11.34 12.34 4.09
C CYS A 53 -10.91 13.79 3.84
N ALA A 54 -9.60 14.05 3.79
CA ALA A 54 -9.06 15.38 3.53
C ALA A 54 -9.41 15.88 2.12
N ALA A 55 -9.35 15.00 1.11
CA ALA A 55 -9.68 15.35 -0.27
C ALA A 55 -11.19 15.48 -0.52
N ASN A 56 -12.04 14.79 0.26
CA ASN A 56 -13.47 14.69 0.03
C ASN A 56 -14.29 14.83 1.34
N PRO A 57 -14.36 16.02 1.94
CA PRO A 57 -14.99 16.23 3.25
C PRO A 57 -16.51 15.98 3.27
N GLY A 58 -17.15 15.85 2.11
CA GLY A 58 -18.59 15.57 1.99
C GLY A 58 -18.96 14.08 1.96
N LEU A 59 -17.97 13.17 1.95
CA LEU A 59 -18.26 11.74 1.93
C LEU A 59 -18.77 11.25 3.28
N THR A 60 -19.71 10.31 3.23
CA THR A 60 -20.13 9.55 4.41
C THR A 60 -19.04 8.54 4.78
N ALA A 61 -19.06 8.08 6.03
CA ALA A 61 -18.13 7.05 6.50
C ALA A 61 -18.15 5.77 5.62
N GLU A 62 -19.33 5.38 5.14
CA GLU A 62 -19.47 4.21 4.26
C GLU A 62 -18.81 4.43 2.89
N GLN A 63 -18.92 5.64 2.34
CA GLN A 63 -18.29 6.00 1.07
C GLN A 63 -16.76 6.08 1.21
N VAL A 64 -16.27 6.64 2.31
CA VAL A 64 -14.83 6.65 2.62
C VAL A 64 -14.32 5.21 2.71
N ASN A 65 -14.98 4.35 3.49
CA ASN A 65 -14.55 2.95 3.65
C ASN A 65 -14.48 2.20 2.32
N ARG A 66 -15.48 2.38 1.45
CA ARG A 66 -15.49 1.79 0.10
C ARG A 66 -14.29 2.23 -0.73
N GLU A 67 -13.93 3.50 -0.64
CA GLU A 67 -12.81 4.07 -1.38
C GLU A 67 -11.45 3.63 -0.80
N VAL A 68 -11.34 3.51 0.53
CA VAL A 68 -10.16 2.92 1.19
C VAL A 68 -9.95 1.49 0.71
N CYS A 69 -11.01 0.66 0.71
CA CYS A 69 -10.94 -0.71 0.22
C CYS A 69 -10.57 -0.79 -1.26
N ARG A 70 -11.01 0.16 -2.08
CA ARG A 70 -10.68 0.22 -3.52
C ARG A 70 -9.19 0.52 -3.75
N GLN A 71 -8.56 1.30 -2.87
CA GLN A 71 -7.18 1.75 -3.04
C GLN A 71 -6.15 0.85 -2.34
N LEU A 72 -6.55 0.07 -1.33
CA LEU A 72 -5.65 -0.87 -0.67
C LEU A 72 -5.29 -2.04 -1.60
N PRO A 73 -3.99 -2.26 -1.89
CA PRO A 73 -3.55 -3.40 -2.69
C PRO A 73 -3.79 -4.70 -1.94
N GLY A 74 -4.59 -5.61 -2.51
CA GLY A 74 -4.98 -6.88 -1.90
C GLY A 74 -6.50 -7.15 -1.86
N ALA A 75 -7.33 -6.23 -2.35
CA ALA A 75 -8.76 -6.50 -2.56
C ALA A 75 -9.02 -7.59 -3.61
N ASP A 76 -8.07 -7.82 -4.52
CA ASP A 76 -8.01 -9.00 -5.38
C ASP A 76 -7.06 -10.04 -4.75
N PHE A 77 -7.55 -10.77 -3.74
CA PHE A 77 -6.92 -12.05 -3.43
C PHE A 77 -7.15 -12.97 -4.64
N PRO A 78 -6.12 -13.66 -5.17
CA PRO A 78 -6.38 -14.72 -6.12
C PRO A 78 -7.29 -15.75 -5.43
N GLU A 79 -8.47 -15.98 -6.01
CA GLU A 79 -9.36 -17.06 -5.58
C GLU A 79 -8.57 -18.37 -5.59
N GLY A 80 -8.37 -18.98 -4.42
CA GLY A 80 -7.70 -20.27 -4.30
C GLY A 80 -6.80 -20.41 -3.08
N TYR A 81 -7.43 -20.51 -1.90
CA TYR A 81 -6.95 -21.35 -0.80
C TYR A 81 -8.09 -22.25 -0.35
#